data_AF-Q1IIJ9-F1
#
_entry.id   AF-Q1IIJ9-F1
#
_cell.length_a   1.000
_cell.length_b   1.000
_cell.length_c   1.000
_cell.angle_alpha   90.00
_cell.angle_beta   90.00
_cell.angle_gamma   90.00
#
_symmetry.space_group_name_H-M   'P 1'
#
loop_
_entity.id
_entity.type
_entity.pdbx_description
1 polymer ?
#
loop_
_entity_poly.entity_id
_entity_poly.type
_entity_poly.pdbx_seq_one_letter_code
_entity_poly.pdbx_strand_id
1 'polypeptide(L)'
;MKQAEKDEILRVADRLHSASIHLLRRLRVRDRESGIGPAQLSALSVLVFGGPKSLAQLAEIEQVKPPTMSRIVAGLERSKLVKSQVEKDDARRIRIVPTAKGEQVMWDGRKRRVETLAELIENLSANDVQKLGEIAEKMDAISRKL
;
A
#
# COMPACT_ATOMS: atom_id res chain seq x y z
N MET A 1 7.71 -32.18 11.11
CA MET A 1 7.63 -31.96 9.65
C MET A 1 8.77 -32.70 8.98
N LYS A 2 8.51 -33.44 7.90
CA LYS A 2 9.57 -34.12 7.15
C LYS A 2 10.43 -33.06 6.45
N GLN A 3 11.74 -33.28 6.27
CA GLN A 3 12.64 -32.29 5.63
C GLN A 3 12.08 -31.77 4.29
N ALA A 4 11.53 -32.66 3.46
CA ALA A 4 10.90 -32.32 2.18
C ALA A 4 9.70 -31.35 2.30
N GLU A 5 8.93 -31.41 3.39
CA GLU A 5 7.81 -30.51 3.64
C GLU A 5 8.29 -29.09 3.96
N LYS A 6 9.38 -28.98 4.74
CA LYS A 6 10.01 -27.70 5.05
C LYS A 6 10.61 -27.05 3.80
N ASP A 7 11.26 -27.85 2.96
CA ASP A 7 11.85 -27.38 1.71
C ASP A 7 10.78 -26.87 0.73
N GLU A 8 9.65 -27.56 0.64
CA GLU A 8 8.52 -27.10 -0.18
C GLU A 8 7.92 -25.79 0.34
N ILE A 9 7.78 -25.63 1.66
CA ILE A 9 7.29 -24.37 2.25
C ILE A 9 8.21 -23.21 1.93
N LEU A 10 9.53 -23.39 2.04
CA LEU A 10 10.51 -22.36 1.71
C LEU A 10 10.45 -21.99 0.22
N ARG A 11 10.31 -22.99 -0.66
CA ARG A 11 10.16 -22.77 -2.11
C ARG A 11 8.91 -21.97 -2.44
N VAL A 12 7.77 -22.28 -1.81
CA VAL A 12 6.52 -21.53 -2.00
C VAL A 12 6.65 -20.10 -1.47
N ALA A 13 7.27 -19.92 -0.30
CA ALA A 13 7.50 -18.60 0.28
C ALA A 13 8.37 -17.71 -0.64
N ASP A 14 9.44 -18.26 -1.20
CA ASP A 14 10.32 -17.55 -2.14
C ASP A 14 9.58 -17.12 -3.43
N ARG A 15 8.82 -18.05 -4.03
CA ARG A 15 8.00 -17.75 -5.22
C ARG A 15 6.94 -16.70 -4.93
N LEU A 16 6.28 -16.79 -3.78
CA LEU A 16 5.26 -15.84 -3.36
C LEU A 16 5.83 -14.43 -3.17
N HIS A 17 6.98 -14.32 -2.49
CA HIS A 17 7.68 -13.06 -2.28
C HIS A 17 8.07 -12.41 -3.61
N SER A 18 8.74 -13.18 -4.47
CA SER A 18 9.20 -12.72 -5.79
C SER A 18 8.03 -12.29 -6.69
N ALA A 19 6.97 -13.09 -6.77
CA ALA A 19 5.78 -12.77 -7.55
C ALA A 19 5.09 -11.49 -7.05
N SER A 20 4.97 -11.33 -5.73
CA SER A 20 4.36 -10.14 -5.11
C SER A 20 5.13 -8.87 -5.44
N ILE A 21 6.46 -8.88 -5.32
CA ILE A 21 7.31 -7.72 -5.68
C ILE A 21 7.16 -7.37 -7.15
N HIS A 22 7.24 -8.35 -8.04
CA HIS A 22 7.16 -8.11 -9.48
C HIS A 22 5.79 -7.55 -9.88
N LEU A 23 4.71 -8.13 -9.35
CA LEU A 23 3.35 -7.68 -9.62
C LEU A 23 3.14 -6.23 -9.15
N LEU A 24 3.43 -5.94 -7.88
CA LEU A 24 3.24 -4.61 -7.31
C LEU A 24 4.08 -3.55 -8.03
N ARG A 25 5.33 -3.87 -8.38
CA ARG A 25 6.21 -2.95 -9.11
C ARG A 25 5.69 -2.63 -10.51
N ARG A 26 5.15 -3.63 -11.23
CA ARG A 26 4.57 -3.44 -12.58
C ARG A 26 3.28 -2.63 -12.53
N LEU A 27 2.40 -2.93 -11.58
CA LEU A 27 1.14 -2.19 -11.42
C LEU A 27 1.37 -0.73 -11.01
N ARG A 28 2.41 -0.45 -10.20
CA ARG A 28 2.77 0.92 -9.78
C ARG A 28 3.11 1.86 -10.96
N VAL A 29 3.41 1.33 -12.15
CA VAL A 29 3.61 2.18 -13.35
C VAL A 29 2.35 2.99 -13.67
N ARG A 30 1.16 2.46 -13.39
CA ARG A 30 -0.13 3.17 -13.55
C ARG A 30 -0.26 4.38 -12.63
N ASP A 31 0.49 4.42 -11.54
CA ASP A 31 0.42 5.53 -10.59
C ASP A 31 1.10 6.80 -11.10
N ARG A 32 1.95 6.69 -12.14
CA ARG A 32 2.62 7.85 -12.77
C ARG A 32 1.63 8.88 -13.29
N GLU A 33 0.45 8.43 -13.71
CA GLU A 33 -0.63 9.28 -14.18
C GLU A 33 -1.22 10.19 -13.09
N SER A 34 -0.91 9.96 -11.81
CA SER A 34 -1.29 10.88 -10.72
C SER A 34 -0.40 12.13 -10.66
N GLY A 35 0.79 12.10 -11.27
CA GLY A 35 1.81 13.14 -11.11
C GLY A 35 2.44 13.22 -9.71
N ILE A 36 2.12 12.28 -8.81
CA ILE A 36 2.63 12.24 -7.43
C ILE A 36 3.79 11.25 -7.32
N GLY A 37 4.83 11.63 -6.57
CA GLY A 37 6.01 10.79 -6.39
C GLY A 37 5.71 9.48 -5.61
N PRO A 38 6.45 8.39 -5.85
CA PRO A 38 6.19 7.10 -5.22
C PRO A 38 6.19 7.12 -3.69
N ALA A 39 7.12 7.85 -3.07
CA ALA A 39 7.20 7.96 -1.60
C ALA A 39 6.00 8.73 -1.01
N GLN A 40 5.49 9.72 -1.74
CA GLN A 40 4.31 10.47 -1.34
C GLN A 40 3.04 9.61 -1.47
N LEU A 41 2.90 8.84 -2.56
CA LEU A 41 1.80 7.90 -2.73
C LEU A 41 1.80 6.79 -1.67
N SER A 42 2.99 6.29 -1.31
CA SER A 42 3.14 5.31 -0.23
C SER A 42 2.60 5.86 1.10
N ALA A 43 3.12 7.01 1.53
CA ALA A 43 2.65 7.67 2.75
C ALA A 43 1.15 8.04 2.72
N LEU A 44 0.64 8.50 1.56
CA LEU A 44 -0.78 8.79 1.38
C LEU A 44 -1.64 7.52 1.47
N SER A 45 -1.16 6.39 0.95
CA SER A 45 -1.83 5.08 1.06
C SER A 45 -2.02 4.66 2.52
N VAL A 46 -0.98 4.84 3.35
CA VAL A 46 -1.07 4.55 4.80
C VAL A 46 -2.14 5.40 5.47
N LEU A 47 -2.25 6.68 5.10
CA LEU A 47 -3.22 7.60 5.69
C LEU A 47 -4.66 7.32 5.22
N VAL A 48 -4.86 6.99 3.94
CA VAL A 48 -6.19 6.73 3.36
C VAL A 48 -6.74 5.38 3.82
N PHE A 49 -5.93 4.31 3.80
CA PHE A 49 -6.41 2.97 4.14
C PHE A 49 -6.16 2.58 5.61
N GLY A 50 -5.16 3.18 6.26
CA GLY A 50 -4.81 2.94 7.66
C GLY A 50 -5.27 4.03 8.63
N GLY A 51 -5.88 5.10 8.13
CA GLY A 51 -6.40 6.24 8.90
C GLY A 51 -5.33 7.23 9.39
N PRO A 52 -5.75 8.33 10.06
CA PRO A 52 -4.85 9.40 10.50
C PRO A 52 -3.72 8.95 11.41
N LYS A 53 -2.49 9.41 11.12
CA LYS A 53 -1.27 9.10 11.88
C LYS A 53 -0.55 10.37 12.33
N SER A 54 0.22 10.27 13.41
CA SER A 54 1.24 11.28 13.69
C SER A 54 2.38 11.17 12.68
N LEU A 55 3.18 12.23 12.56
CA LEU A 55 4.37 12.22 11.71
C LEU A 55 5.36 11.10 12.10
N ALA A 56 5.51 10.84 13.41
CA ALA A 56 6.40 9.80 13.93
C ALA A 56 5.91 8.40 13.56
N GLN A 57 4.62 8.13 13.72
CA GLN A 57 4.01 6.85 13.32
C GLN A 57 4.15 6.62 11.81
N LEU A 58 3.92 7.67 11.02
CA LEU A 58 4.06 7.57 9.57
C LEU A 58 5.51 7.30 9.16
N ALA A 59 6.49 7.94 9.83
CA ALA A 59 7.91 7.70 9.59
C ALA A 59 8.32 6.26 9.93
N GLU A 60 7.78 5.70 11.02
CA GLU A 60 8.01 4.31 11.43
C GLU A 60 7.43 3.31 10.41
N ILE A 61 6.16 3.49 10.01
CA ILE A 61 5.50 2.62 9.03
C ILE A 61 6.23 2.64 7.68
N GLU A 62 6.62 3.82 7.21
CA GLU A 62 7.36 4.00 5.95
C GLU A 62 8.86 3.69 6.10
N GLN A 63 9.32 3.32 7.29
CA GLN A 63 10.71 2.96 7.60
C GLN A 63 11.73 4.04 7.18
N VAL A 64 11.38 5.32 7.41
CA VAL A 64 12.25 6.46 7.13
C VAL A 64 12.51 7.30 8.37
N LYS A 65 13.58 8.09 8.35
CA LYS A 65 13.89 9.04 9.43
C LYS A 65 12.85 10.19 9.46
N PRO A 66 12.54 10.76 10.64
CA PRO A 66 11.57 11.85 10.77
C PRO A 66 11.77 13.04 9.82
N PRO A 67 13.01 13.55 9.58
CA PRO A 67 13.21 14.66 8.64
C PRO A 67 12.83 14.32 7.20
N THR A 68 12.94 13.05 6.81
CA THR A 68 12.49 12.58 5.49
C THR A 68 10.97 12.54 5.43
N MET A 69 10.32 12.04 6.49
CA MET A 69 8.86 12.04 6.55
C MET A 69 8.28 13.45 6.55
N SER A 70 8.88 14.40 7.28
CA SER A 70 8.50 15.83 7.23
C SER A 70 8.49 16.37 5.80
N ARG A 71 9.53 16.07 5.01
CA ARG A 71 9.61 16.50 3.60
C ARG A 71 8.53 15.86 2.73
N ILE A 72 8.24 14.58 2.93
CA ILE A 72 7.18 13.86 2.21
C ILE A 72 5.81 14.49 2.51
N VAL A 73 5.48 14.67 3.80
CA VAL A 73 4.21 15.27 4.23
C VAL A 73 4.07 16.71 3.74
N ALA A 74 5.12 17.53 3.84
CA ALA A 74 5.09 18.90 3.30
C ALA A 74 4.80 18.92 1.79
N GLY A 75 5.31 17.94 1.03
CA GLY A 75 4.97 17.78 -0.38
C GLY A 75 3.50 17.40 -0.60
N LEU A 76 2.95 16.51 0.23
CA LEU A 76 1.53 16.14 0.18
C LEU A 76 0.61 17.31 0.53
N GLU A 77 0.99 18.13 1.52
CA GLU A 77 0.27 19.35 1.90
C GLU A 77 0.29 20.40 0.79
N ARG A 78 1.44 20.63 0.14
CA ARG A 78 1.54 21.50 -1.04
C ARG A 78 0.63 21.06 -2.18
N SER A 79 0.51 19.74 -2.39
CA SER A 79 -0.41 19.15 -3.38
C SER A 79 -1.88 19.13 -2.91
N LYS A 80 -2.17 19.58 -1.69
CA LYS A 80 -3.48 19.59 -1.03
C LYS A 80 -4.09 18.19 -0.84
N LEU A 81 -3.24 17.17 -0.70
CA LEU A 81 -3.64 15.78 -0.55
C LEU A 81 -3.80 15.37 0.92
N VAL A 82 -3.14 16.07 1.82
CA VAL A 82 -3.28 15.89 3.27
C VAL A 82 -3.38 17.25 3.95
N LYS A 83 -3.82 17.23 5.20
CA LYS A 83 -3.79 18.38 6.11
C LYS A 83 -3.38 17.95 7.51
N SER A 84 -2.76 18.85 8.23
CA SER A 84 -2.50 18.71 9.67
C SER A 84 -3.76 19.06 10.47
N GLN A 85 -4.12 18.22 11.44
CA GLN A 85 -5.24 18.42 12.35
C GLN A 85 -4.79 18.27 13.79
N VAL A 86 -5.16 19.22 14.63
CA VAL A 86 -4.90 19.20 16.07
C VAL A 86 -5.94 18.30 16.76
N GLU A 87 -5.49 17.40 17.64
CA GLU A 87 -6.41 16.60 18.46
C GLU A 87 -7.13 17.48 19.49
N LYS A 88 -8.43 17.22 19.70
CA LYS A 88 -9.26 18.00 20.63
C LYS A 88 -8.78 17.95 22.08
N ASP A 89 -8.13 16.85 22.47
CA ASP A 89 -7.78 16.57 23.87
C ASP A 89 -6.34 16.99 24.24
N ASP A 90 -5.47 17.21 23.24
CA ASP A 90 -4.14 17.76 23.45
C ASP A 90 -3.68 18.53 22.20
N ALA A 91 -3.61 19.86 22.32
CA ALA A 91 -3.22 20.74 21.21
C ALA A 91 -1.79 20.47 20.69
N ARG A 92 -0.97 19.76 21.47
CA ARG A 92 0.39 19.37 21.10
C ARG A 92 0.42 18.12 20.21
N ARG A 93 -0.70 17.42 20.05
CA ARG A 93 -0.81 16.21 19.22
C ARG A 93 -1.40 16.58 17.87
N ILE A 94 -0.52 16.64 16.87
CA ILE A 94 -0.88 16.88 15.46
C ILE A 94 -0.97 15.53 14.75
N ARG A 95 -2.10 15.29 14.07
CA ARG A 95 -2.26 14.20 13.12
C ARG A 95 -2.25 14.70 11.69
N ILE A 96 -1.71 13.88 10.81
CA ILE A 96 -1.84 14.05 9.37
C ILE A 96 -3.08 13.28 8.93
N VAL A 97 -3.96 13.95 8.19
CA VAL A 97 -5.25 13.44 7.75
C VAL A 97 -5.34 13.60 6.23
N PRO A 98 -5.79 12.59 5.47
CA PRO A 98 -6.01 12.75 4.05
C PRO A 98 -7.14 13.76 3.79
N THR A 99 -7.04 14.52 2.70
CA THR A 99 -8.17 15.32 2.21
C THR A 99 -9.03 14.47 1.27
N ALA A 100 -10.24 14.93 0.94
CA ALA A 100 -11.07 14.29 -0.08
C ALA A 100 -10.32 14.14 -1.42
N LYS A 101 -9.49 15.11 -1.79
CA LYS A 101 -8.60 15.03 -2.96
C LYS A 101 -7.56 13.93 -2.81
N GLY A 102 -6.95 13.80 -1.63
CA GLY A 102 -5.99 12.73 -1.33
C GLY A 102 -6.62 11.34 -1.42
N GLU A 103 -7.82 11.18 -0.85
CA GLU A 103 -8.59 9.94 -0.95
C GLU A 103 -8.91 9.61 -2.41
N GLN A 104 -9.41 10.57 -3.18
CA GLN A 104 -9.74 10.38 -4.59
C GLN A 104 -8.50 9.92 -5.40
N VAL A 105 -7.35 10.58 -5.22
CA VAL A 105 -6.10 10.18 -5.90
C VAL A 105 -5.74 8.73 -5.61
N MET A 106 -5.89 8.28 -4.36
CA MET A 106 -5.59 6.89 -3.98
C MET A 106 -6.59 5.90 -4.55
N TRP A 107 -7.88 6.22 -4.54
CA TRP A 107 -8.92 5.35 -5.09
C TRP A 107 -8.84 5.26 -6.62
N ASP A 108 -8.56 6.35 -7.32
CA ASP A 108 -8.36 6.36 -8.78
C ASP A 108 -7.10 5.57 -9.17
N GLY A 109 -6.01 5.71 -8.40
CA GLY A 109 -4.82 4.87 -8.55
C GLY A 109 -5.14 3.39 -8.35
N ARG A 110 -5.87 3.05 -7.28
CA ARG A 110 -6.28 1.66 -6.99
C ARG A 110 -7.15 1.10 -8.11
N LYS A 111 -8.13 1.87 -8.60
CA LYS A 111 -9.02 1.48 -9.69
C LYS A 111 -8.22 1.09 -10.93
N ARG A 112 -7.33 1.97 -11.41
CA ARG A 112 -6.47 1.70 -12.59
C ARG A 112 -5.62 0.44 -12.42
N ARG A 113 -5.02 0.23 -11.24
CA ARG A 113 -4.23 -0.98 -10.96
C ARG A 113 -5.08 -2.24 -10.97
N VAL A 114 -6.28 -2.19 -10.39
CA VAL A 114 -7.21 -3.32 -10.35
C VAL A 114 -7.74 -3.65 -11.74
N GLU A 115 -8.15 -2.64 -12.52
CA GLU A 115 -8.64 -2.84 -13.90
C GLU A 115 -7.54 -3.43 -14.80
N THR A 116 -6.32 -2.90 -14.72
CA THR A 116 -5.17 -3.48 -15.46
C THR A 116 -4.91 -4.93 -15.05
N LEU A 117 -5.05 -5.28 -13.77
CA LEU A 117 -4.89 -6.65 -13.33
C LEU A 117 -6.05 -7.54 -13.80
N ALA A 118 -7.29 -7.01 -13.79
CA ALA A 118 -8.49 -7.69 -14.26
C ALA A 118 -8.34 -8.13 -15.72
N GLU A 119 -7.93 -7.22 -16.60
CA GLU A 119 -7.67 -7.50 -18.03
C GLU A 119 -6.64 -8.65 -18.23
N LEU A 120 -5.65 -8.75 -17.34
CA LEU A 120 -4.64 -9.81 -17.43
C LEU A 120 -5.16 -11.16 -16.95
N ILE A 121 -6.04 -11.17 -15.93
CA ILE A 121 -6.63 -12.41 -15.39
C ILE A 121 -7.83 -12.91 -16.20
N GLU A 122 -8.46 -12.06 -17.01
CA GLU A 122 -9.58 -12.43 -17.90
C GLU A 122 -9.24 -13.57 -18.87
N ASN A 123 -7.96 -13.74 -19.21
CA ASN A 123 -7.49 -14.81 -20.09
C ASN A 123 -7.23 -16.14 -19.37
N LEU A 124 -7.46 -16.22 -18.04
CA LEU A 124 -7.29 -17.43 -17.25
C LEU A 124 -8.57 -18.27 -17.23
N SER A 125 -8.41 -19.56 -16.91
CA SER A 125 -9.56 -20.43 -16.66
C SER A 125 -10.31 -20.00 -15.40
N ALA A 126 -11.63 -20.27 -15.34
CA ALA A 126 -12.43 -19.98 -14.14
C ALA A 126 -11.86 -20.62 -12.87
N ASN A 127 -11.29 -21.83 -13.00
CA ASN A 127 -10.63 -22.54 -11.91
C ASN A 127 -9.36 -21.81 -11.42
N ASP A 128 -8.57 -21.24 -12.32
CA ASP A 128 -7.38 -20.49 -11.93
C ASP A 128 -7.75 -19.15 -11.29
N VAL A 129 -8.79 -18.47 -11.77
CA VAL A 129 -9.33 -17.25 -11.14
C VAL A 129 -9.78 -17.54 -9.70
N GLN A 130 -10.51 -18.64 -9.49
CA GLN A 130 -10.93 -19.07 -8.15
C GLN A 130 -9.71 -19.33 -7.24
N LYS A 131 -8.73 -20.10 -7.72
CA LYS A 131 -7.50 -20.40 -6.95
C LYS A 131 -6.71 -19.13 -6.60
N LEU A 132 -6.63 -18.17 -7.52
CA LEU A 132 -5.99 -16.89 -7.25
C LEU A 132 -6.74 -16.12 -6.14
N GLY A 133 -8.07 -16.16 -6.14
CA GLY A 133 -8.89 -15.60 -5.06
C GLY A 133 -8.57 -16.24 -3.69
N GLU A 134 -8.58 -17.57 -3.61
CA GLU A 134 -8.26 -18.30 -2.37
C GLU A 134 -6.82 -18.02 -1.88
N ILE A 135 -5.86 -17.89 -2.80
CA ILE A 135 -4.48 -17.53 -2.45
C ILE A 135 -4.41 -16.09 -1.94
N ALA A 136 -5.10 -15.14 -2.58
CA ALA A 136 -5.12 -13.75 -2.17
C ALA A 136 -5.68 -13.57 -0.75
N GLU A 137 -6.74 -14.29 -0.39
CA GLU A 137 -7.28 -14.30 0.98
C GLU A 137 -6.26 -14.83 1.99
N LYS A 138 -5.56 -15.93 1.66
CA LYS A 138 -4.50 -16.48 2.51
C LYS A 138 -3.33 -15.51 2.67
N MET A 139 -2.95 -14.82 1.59
CA MET A 139 -1.91 -13.79 1.63
C MET A 139 -2.29 -12.65 2.58
N ASP A 140 -3.53 -12.17 2.52
CA ASP A 140 -4.02 -11.13 3.45
C ASP A 140 -4.05 -11.63 4.90
N ALA A 141 -4.43 -12.88 5.14
CA ALA A 141 -4.41 -13.46 6.47
C ALA A 141 -2.97 -13.62 7.03
N ILE A 142 -1.98 -13.86 6.18
CA ILE A 142 -0.55 -13.91 6.56
C ILE A 142 -0.03 -12.50 6.86
N SER A 143 -0.33 -11.51 6.02
CA SER A 143 0.19 -10.15 6.17
C SER A 143 -0.25 -9.49 7.48
N ARG A 144 -1.46 -9.80 7.97
CA ARG A 144 -1.98 -9.31 9.27
C ARG A 144 -1.26 -9.88 10.50
N LYS A 145 -0.42 -10.91 10.34
CA LYS A 145 0.33 -11.55 11.44
C LYS A 145 1.77 -11.04 11.56
N LEU A 146 2.21 -10.21 10.61
CA LEU A 146 3.51 -9.54 10.62
C LEU A 146 3.38 -8.18 11.32
#